data_AF-A0A363TE36-F1
#
_entry.id   AF-A0A363TE36-F1
#
_cell.length_a   1.000
_cell.length_b   1.000
_cell.length_c   1.000
_cell.angle_alpha   90.00
_cell.angle_beta   90.00
_cell.angle_gamma   90.00
#
_symmetry.space_group_name_H-M   'P 1'
#
loop_
_entity.id
_entity.type
_entity.pdbx_description
1 polymer ?
#
loop_
_entity_poly.entity_id
_entity_poly.type
_entity_poly.pdbx_seq_one_letter_code
_entity_poly.pdbx_strand_id
1 'polypeptide(L)'
;MIRVLTALAGIAIAAVAAAGLTLAGERPGTPAARAPLAETFGAAEVIRHDLGSKRAVGYFVAVDGGCRVTLVVAEVTLPAPAQDQPARLTISLRPGEQTEVVGAAGERLTLSCGPEAKTMQVVRAASPRS
;
A
#
# COMPACT_ATOMS: atom_id res chain seq x y z
N MET A 1 38.60 -53.64 -1.59
CA MET A 1 37.57 -53.75 -2.64
C MET A 1 37.84 -52.70 -3.72
N ILE A 2 38.17 -53.18 -4.91
CA ILE A 2 38.04 -52.64 -6.28
C ILE A 2 38.05 -51.11 -6.50
N ARG A 3 39.07 -50.64 -7.22
CA ARG A 3 39.13 -49.36 -7.95
C ARG A 3 38.29 -49.45 -9.22
N VAL A 4 37.51 -48.42 -9.56
CA VAL A 4 36.96 -48.23 -10.92
C VAL A 4 37.30 -46.81 -11.38
N LEU A 5 38.22 -46.73 -12.34
CA LEU A 5 38.37 -45.62 -13.28
C LEU A 5 37.31 -45.77 -14.38
N THR A 6 36.78 -44.66 -14.90
CA THR A 6 36.66 -44.43 -16.36
C THR A 6 36.26 -42.99 -16.68
N ALA A 7 37.00 -42.40 -17.62
CA ALA A 7 36.73 -41.14 -18.31
C ALA A 7 35.62 -41.30 -19.37
N LEU A 8 35.22 -40.18 -20.01
CA LEU A 8 34.72 -39.99 -21.40
C LEU A 8 33.96 -38.64 -21.43
N ALA A 9 34.46 -37.52 -21.97
CA ALA A 9 34.79 -37.17 -23.36
C ALA A 9 33.58 -37.22 -24.34
N GLY A 10 33.26 -36.07 -24.95
CA GLY A 10 32.27 -35.89 -26.03
C GLY A 10 30.91 -35.41 -25.49
N ILE A 11 30.23 -34.40 -26.05
CA ILE A 11 29.94 -34.19 -27.48
C ILE A 11 29.74 -32.68 -27.73
N ALA A 12 30.45 -32.14 -28.72
CA ALA A 12 30.13 -30.85 -29.32
C ALA A 12 28.88 -31.00 -30.19
N ILE A 13 27.84 -30.20 -29.95
CA ILE A 13 26.67 -30.13 -30.83
C ILE A 13 26.76 -28.82 -31.61
N ALA A 14 27.01 -28.98 -32.91
CA ALA A 14 26.97 -27.91 -33.89
C ALA A 14 25.52 -27.62 -34.35
N ALA A 15 25.25 -26.32 -34.46
CA ALA A 15 24.22 -25.57 -35.18
C ALA A 15 23.25 -26.30 -36.15
N VAL A 16 21.95 -25.91 -36.10
CA VAL A 16 21.07 -25.69 -37.28
C VAL A 16 20.08 -24.56 -36.98
N ALA A 17 19.73 -23.81 -38.04
CA ALA A 17 19.19 -22.46 -38.08
C ALA A 17 17.66 -22.31 -38.05
N ALA A 18 17.25 -21.12 -37.60
CA ALA A 18 16.21 -20.21 -38.10
C ALA A 18 14.80 -20.73 -38.47
N ALA A 19 13.78 -20.16 -37.80
CA ALA A 19 12.72 -19.32 -38.41
C ALA A 19 11.51 -19.24 -37.46
N GLY A 20 11.61 -18.42 -36.41
CA GLY A 20 10.48 -18.10 -35.54
C GLY A 20 9.95 -16.70 -35.88
N LEU A 21 8.97 -16.62 -36.78
CA LEU A 21 8.22 -15.38 -37.03
C LEU A 21 7.35 -15.12 -35.79
N THR A 22 7.86 -14.35 -34.83
CA THR A 22 7.08 -13.95 -33.66
C THR A 22 6.26 -12.73 -34.05
N LEU A 23 4.96 -12.95 -34.23
CA LEU A 23 3.97 -11.88 -34.26
C LEU A 23 4.15 -11.08 -32.97
N ALA A 24 4.63 -9.84 -33.10
CA ALA A 24 4.64 -8.86 -32.03
C ALA A 24 3.17 -8.52 -31.71
N GLY A 25 2.54 -9.35 -30.87
CA GLY A 25 1.28 -9.00 -30.26
C GLY A 25 1.53 -7.82 -29.34
N GLU A 26 1.10 -6.63 -29.76
CA GLU A 26 0.91 -5.48 -28.89
C GLU A 26 0.05 -5.92 -27.70
N ARG A 27 0.70 -6.13 -26.56
CA ARG A 27 -0.01 -6.40 -25.32
C ARG A 27 -0.82 -5.13 -25.01
N PRO A 28 -2.15 -5.21 -24.86
CA PRO A 28 -2.91 -4.08 -24.36
C PRO A 28 -2.31 -3.68 -23.02
N GLY A 29 -1.86 -2.42 -22.94
CA GLY A 29 -1.18 -1.88 -21.77
C GLY A 29 -2.01 -2.14 -20.53
N THR A 30 -1.47 -2.93 -19.60
CA THR A 30 -2.06 -3.09 -18.28
C THR A 30 -2.16 -1.68 -17.68
N PRO A 31 -3.35 -1.21 -17.27
CA PRO A 31 -3.45 0.08 -16.62
C PRO A 31 -2.52 0.06 -15.41
N ALA A 32 -1.53 0.95 -15.39
CA ALA A 32 -0.58 1.05 -14.29
C ALA A 32 -1.38 1.26 -13.01
N ALA A 33 -1.38 0.25 -12.14
CA ALA A 33 -1.89 0.40 -10.79
C ALA A 33 -1.09 1.54 -10.15
N ARG A 34 -1.78 2.58 -9.68
CA ARG A 34 -1.10 3.65 -8.94
C ARG A 34 -0.45 3.00 -7.72
N ALA A 35 0.86 3.16 -7.62
CA ALA A 35 1.60 2.68 -6.46
C ALA A 35 1.01 3.28 -5.18
N PRO A 36 0.95 2.53 -4.07
CA PRO A 36 0.52 3.07 -2.80
C PRO A 36 1.39 4.27 -2.42
N LEU A 37 0.76 5.34 -1.94
CA LEU A 37 1.47 6.50 -1.43
C LEU A 37 1.72 6.27 0.06
N ALA A 38 2.98 6.22 0.48
CA ALA A 38 3.39 6.06 1.87
C ALA A 38 4.03 7.35 2.37
N GLU A 39 3.49 7.91 3.45
CA GLU A 39 3.97 9.13 4.09
C GLU A 39 4.20 8.89 5.57
N THR A 40 5.23 9.51 6.15
CA THR A 40 5.56 9.39 7.57
C THR A 40 5.37 10.74 8.25
N PHE A 41 4.61 10.73 9.35
CA PHE A 41 4.24 11.92 10.10
C PHE A 41 4.87 11.89 11.49
N GLY A 42 5.26 13.07 11.99
CA GLY A 42 5.60 13.30 13.38
C GLY A 42 4.37 13.52 14.27
N ALA A 43 4.56 13.47 15.59
CA ALA A 43 3.48 13.73 16.54
C ALA A 43 2.90 15.14 16.34
N ALA A 44 1.58 15.24 16.41
CA ALA A 44 0.78 16.45 16.14
C ALA A 44 0.90 17.04 14.72
N GLU A 45 1.59 16.36 13.79
CA GLU A 45 1.60 16.73 12.38
C GLU A 45 0.24 16.41 11.74
N VAL A 46 -0.19 17.26 10.80
CA VAL A 46 -1.50 17.12 10.15
C VAL A 46 -1.43 16.02 9.09
N ILE A 47 -2.20 14.96 9.32
CA ILE A 47 -2.49 13.91 8.35
C ILE A 47 -3.71 14.36 7.54
N ARG A 48 -3.60 14.37 6.21
CA ARG A 48 -4.73 14.70 5.31
C ARG A 48 -4.73 13.77 4.10
N HIS A 49 -5.78 12.97 3.97
CA HIS A 49 -5.99 12.14 2.79
C HIS A 49 -7.46 12.06 2.36
N ASP A 50 -7.66 11.91 1.06
CA ASP A 50 -8.98 11.67 0.47
C ASP A 50 -9.25 10.16 0.40
N LEU A 51 -10.41 9.74 0.88
CA LEU A 51 -10.97 8.39 0.80
C LEU A 51 -12.27 8.47 0.00
N GLY A 52 -12.15 8.33 -1.32
CA GLY A 52 -13.27 8.49 -2.24
C GLY A 52 -13.80 9.92 -2.25
N SER A 53 -15.10 10.09 -1.97
CA SER A 53 -15.73 11.42 -1.82
C SER A 53 -15.47 12.08 -0.47
N LYS A 54 -14.92 11.33 0.51
CA LYS A 54 -14.64 11.81 1.86
C LYS A 54 -13.17 12.21 2.00
N ARG A 55 -12.90 13.09 2.97
CA ARG A 55 -11.57 13.48 3.41
C ARG A 55 -11.38 13.14 4.87
N ALA A 56 -10.33 12.38 5.15
CA ALA A 56 -9.81 12.17 6.49
C ALA A 56 -8.76 13.26 6.80
N VAL A 57 -8.97 13.98 7.90
CA VAL A 57 -8.02 14.95 8.46
C VAL A 57 -7.79 14.61 9.91
N GLY A 58 -6.54 14.61 10.37
CA GLY A 58 -6.26 14.39 11.77
C GLY A 58 -4.79 14.45 12.12
N TYR A 59 -4.43 13.81 13.22
CA TYR A 59 -3.08 13.77 13.77
C TYR A 59 -2.99 12.63 14.79
N PHE A 60 -1.77 12.35 15.28
CA PHE A 60 -1.57 11.48 16.43
C PHE A 60 -0.76 12.18 17.52
N VAL A 61 -0.88 11.67 18.74
CA VAL A 61 -0.03 12.03 19.87
C VAL A 61 0.48 10.77 20.55
N ALA A 62 1.65 10.84 21.19
CA ALA A 62 2.15 9.75 22.01
C ALA A 62 1.44 9.77 23.38
N VAL A 63 0.77 8.68 23.74
CA VAL A 63 0.07 8.50 25.02
C VAL A 63 0.36 7.09 25.53
N ASP A 64 0.85 6.96 26.75
CA ASP A 64 1.18 5.67 27.38
C ASP A 64 2.10 4.78 26.53
N GLY A 65 3.05 5.40 25.80
CA GLY A 65 3.97 4.70 24.90
C GLY A 65 3.36 4.20 23.59
N GLY A 66 2.10 4.56 23.29
CA GLY A 66 1.41 4.24 22.04
C GLY A 66 1.00 5.49 21.25
N CYS A 67 0.63 5.28 19.99
CA CYS A 67 0.06 6.31 19.13
C CYS A 67 -1.45 6.41 19.37
N ARG A 68 -1.92 7.53 19.93
CA ARG A 68 -3.34 7.87 19.97
C ARG A 68 -3.67 8.77 18.78
N VAL A 69 -4.34 8.20 17.78
CA VAL A 69 -4.73 8.87 16.54
C VAL A 69 -6.13 9.46 16.68
N THR A 70 -6.30 10.71 16.26
CA THR A 70 -7.61 11.34 16.08
C THR A 70 -7.79 11.66 14.60
N LEU A 71 -8.85 11.15 13.98
CA LEU A 71 -9.23 11.46 12.60
C LEU A 71 -10.65 12.01 12.57
N VAL A 72 -10.88 13.00 11.72
CA VAL A 72 -12.21 13.47 11.33
C VAL A 72 -12.38 13.15 9.85
N VAL A 73 -13.48 12.49 9.51
CA VAL A 73 -13.83 12.09 8.14
C VAL A 73 -15.10 12.83 7.73
N ALA A 74 -15.05 13.60 6.65
CA ALA A 74 -16.17 14.39 6.15
C ALA A 74 -16.21 14.42 4.61
N GLU A 75 -17.34 14.79 4.00
CA GLU A 75 -17.43 14.98 2.55
C GLU A 75 -16.50 16.09 2.05
N VAL A 76 -15.87 15.87 0.89
CA VAL A 76 -15.03 16.87 0.21
C VAL A 76 -15.89 17.92 -0.50
N THR A 77 -17.04 17.52 -1.02
CA THR A 77 -17.94 18.37 -1.79
C THR A 77 -18.82 19.24 -0.89
N LEU A 78 -18.88 20.53 -1.23
CA LEU A 78 -19.78 21.50 -0.59
C LEU A 78 -20.84 21.99 -1.59
N PRO A 79 -22.09 22.21 -1.16
CA PRO A 79 -22.59 21.92 0.20
C PRO A 79 -22.70 20.40 0.42
N ALA A 80 -22.23 19.93 1.57
CA ALA A 80 -22.47 18.55 1.98
C ALA A 80 -23.97 18.38 2.26
N PRO A 81 -24.60 17.28 1.86
CA PRO A 81 -26.00 17.04 2.18
C PRO A 81 -26.17 17.01 3.71
N ALA A 82 -27.30 17.51 4.21
CA ALA A 82 -27.53 17.68 5.66
C ALA A 82 -27.41 16.37 6.48
N GLN A 83 -27.46 15.22 5.79
CA GLN A 83 -27.32 13.89 6.39
C GLN A 83 -25.86 13.43 6.51
N ASP A 84 -24.92 14.04 5.77
CA ASP A 84 -23.49 13.72 5.84
C ASP A 84 -22.81 14.50 6.97
N GLN A 85 -22.99 13.98 8.19
CA GLN A 85 -22.27 14.49 9.35
C GLN A 85 -20.83 13.99 9.38
N PRO A 86 -19.84 14.84 9.72
CA PRO A 86 -18.48 14.40 9.96
C PRO A 86 -18.40 13.34 11.06
N ALA A 87 -17.64 12.28 10.82
CA ALA A 87 -17.36 11.26 11.82
C ALA A 87 -15.99 11.51 12.46
N ARG A 88 -15.90 11.38 13.79
CA ARG A 88 -14.62 11.41 14.52
C ARG A 88 -14.23 10.01 14.97
N LEU A 89 -13.03 9.58 14.60
CA LEU A 89 -12.42 8.32 15.01
C LEU A 89 -11.28 8.62 15.99
N THR A 90 -11.22 7.85 17.08
CA THR A 90 -10.07 7.84 18.00
C THR A 90 -9.55 6.42 18.09
N ILE A 91 -8.30 6.21 17.69
CA ILE A 91 -7.69 4.88 17.58
C ILE A 91 -6.41 4.85 18.40
N SER A 92 -6.21 3.81 19.19
CA SER A 92 -4.99 3.62 19.97
C SER A 92 -4.21 2.45 19.37
N LEU A 93 -2.94 2.68 19.05
CA LEU A 93 -2.03 1.69 18.48
C LEU A 93 -0.77 1.62 19.33
N ARG A 94 -0.31 0.41 19.63
CA ARG A 94 1.03 0.19 20.20
C ARG A 94 2.10 0.30 19.11
N PRO A 95 3.37 0.54 19.46
CA PRO A 95 4.46 0.50 18.48
C PRO A 95 4.47 -0.82 17.70
N GLY A 96 4.51 -0.73 16.37
CA GLY A 96 4.43 -1.86 15.45
C GLY A 96 3.01 -2.33 15.12
N GLU A 97 1.97 -1.83 15.79
CA GLU A 97 0.58 -2.10 15.42
C GLU A 97 0.13 -1.22 14.25
N GLN A 98 -0.80 -1.75 13.48
CA GLN A 98 -1.43 -1.06 12.36
C GLN A 98 -2.94 -1.28 12.35
N THR A 99 -3.65 -0.35 11.73
CA THR A 99 -5.10 -0.43 11.50
C THR A 99 -5.44 0.14 10.14
N GLU A 100 -6.61 -0.18 9.63
CA GLU A 100 -7.11 0.35 8.35
C GLU A 100 -8.39 1.13 8.56
N VAL A 101 -8.47 2.30 7.94
CA VAL A 101 -9.70 3.05 7.73
C VAL A 101 -10.14 2.81 6.29
N VAL A 102 -11.29 2.18 6.12
CA VAL A 102 -11.83 1.80 4.81
C VAL A 102 -13.00 2.70 4.47
N GLY A 103 -12.95 3.33 3.29
CA GLY A 103 -14.04 4.13 2.72
C GLY A 103 -15.16 3.25 2.16
N ALA A 104 -16.33 3.84 1.97
CA ALA A 104 -17.50 3.10 1.47
C ALA A 104 -17.30 2.51 0.06
N ALA A 105 -16.44 3.12 -0.76
CA ALA A 105 -16.10 2.65 -2.11
C ALA A 105 -14.81 1.81 -2.15
N GLY A 106 -14.30 1.38 -0.99
CA GLY A 106 -13.18 0.44 -0.86
C GLY A 106 -11.78 1.08 -0.86
N GLU A 107 -11.67 2.41 -0.89
CA GLU A 107 -10.40 3.11 -0.63
C GLU A 107 -9.91 2.79 0.78
N ARG A 108 -8.59 2.64 0.94
CA ARG A 108 -8.01 2.28 2.24
C ARG A 108 -6.93 3.25 2.65
N LEU A 109 -6.93 3.55 3.94
CA LEU A 109 -5.88 4.26 4.64
C LEU A 109 -5.35 3.37 5.75
N THR A 110 -4.14 2.83 5.58
CA THR A 110 -3.47 2.05 6.62
C THR A 110 -2.65 2.99 7.49
N LEU A 111 -2.85 2.92 8.80
CA LEU A 111 -2.14 3.72 9.80
C LEU A 111 -1.27 2.77 10.62
N SER A 112 0.04 3.01 10.67
CA SER A 112 0.99 2.16 11.39
C SER A 112 1.79 2.98 12.40
N CYS A 113 1.73 2.59 13.67
CA CYS A 113 2.46 3.26 14.73
C CYS A 113 3.94 2.84 14.70
N GLY A 114 4.82 3.82 14.54
CA GLY A 114 6.26 3.60 14.49
C GLY A 114 6.89 3.33 15.86
N PRO A 115 8.21 3.09 15.89
CA PRO A 115 8.95 2.85 17.12
C PRO A 115 8.76 3.98 18.13
N GLU A 116 8.65 3.59 19.42
CA GLU A 116 8.51 4.51 20.55
C GLU A 116 7.33 5.50 20.43
N ALA A 117 6.35 5.21 19.56
CA ALA A 117 5.24 6.11 19.23
C ALA A 117 5.69 7.51 18.76
N LYS A 118 6.86 7.61 18.13
CA LYS A 118 7.42 8.89 17.63
C LYS A 118 6.96 9.25 16.23
N THR A 119 6.56 8.26 15.44
CA THR A 119 6.16 8.43 14.05
C THR A 119 4.88 7.66 13.76
N MET A 120 4.12 8.13 12.78
CA MET A 120 3.00 7.40 12.18
C MET A 120 3.26 7.26 10.70
N GLN A 121 3.29 6.04 10.19
CA GLN A 121 3.27 5.82 8.75
C GLN A 121 1.82 5.71 8.29
N VAL A 122 1.48 6.42 7.23
CA VAL A 122 0.17 6.37 6.58
C VAL A 122 0.36 5.91 5.15
N VAL A 123 -0.31 4.82 4.80
CA VAL A 123 -0.28 4.27 3.45
C VAL A 123 -1.67 4.38 2.84
N ARG A 124 -1.77 5.03 1.67
CA ARG A 124 -3.00 5.08 0.89
C ARG A 124 -2.94 4.07 -0.25
N ALA A 125 -3.93 3.18 -0.28
CA ALA A 125 -4.16 2.30 -1.44
C ALA A 125 -5.34 2.84 -2.27
N ALA A 126 -5.18 2.89 -3.59
CA ALA A 126 -6.29 3.16 -4.48
C ALA A 126 -7.29 1.98 -4.46
N SER A 127 -8.59 2.27 -4.57
CA SER A 127 -9.61 1.21 -4.67
C SER A 127 -9.34 0.35 -5.92
N PRO A 128 -9.42 -1.00 -5.83
CA PRO A 128 -9.39 -1.85 -7.02
C PRO A 128 -10.60 -1.50 -7.89
N ARG A 129 -10.36 -1.14 -9.16
CA ARG A 129 -11.47 -0.92 -10.09
C ARG A 129 -12.21 -2.25 -10.28
N SER A 130 -13.50 -2.29 -9.92
CA SER A 130 -14.43 -3.38 -10.25
C SER A 130 -14.89 -3.27 -11.70
#